data_AF-A0A6G1J1B3-F1
#
_entry.id   AF-A0A6G1J1B3-F1
#
_cell.length_a   1.000
_cell.length_b   1.000
_cell.length_c   1.000
_cell.angle_alpha   90.00
_cell.angle_beta   90.00
_cell.angle_gamma   90.00
#
_symmetry.space_group_name_H-M   'P 1'
#
loop_
_entity.id
_entity.type
_entity.pdbx_description
1 polymer ?
#
loop_
_entity_poly.entity_id
_entity_poly.type
_entity_poly.pdbx_seq_one_letter_code
_entity_poly.pdbx_strand_id
1 'polypeptide(L)'
;HLRGIPLPAFPRIFLDVVSICRALKIRYLWIDALCIVQDSTEDWEVESAKMAEVYSNSYLTISATSCADPRTSLFSDRWTTSSPPITHAAIASFAVQYRRHTFRLRPKLHLAHDRFSQLDNAALHAEDAPLMTRAWAYQERPLPSRTLHFLAEELVWECKADLRCECGLIDNPAHYVVDSEDTQETTNVFSSNDSRTWWFKSSLTTSRHPSALHLDLSNSWMDLVSKYSRLGLTRETDRLPALSDMAAEFNYTSLGNYVAGMWTSMLPRALLYEVIWDRMRPPRPQAYHLQAPTWSWASTPLSHGYAISYDRALNDFTGL
;
A
#
# COMPACT_ATOMS: atom_id res chain seq x y z
N HIS A 1 14.01 15.66 21.33
CA HIS A 1 13.19 14.44 21.28
C HIS A 1 12.70 14.01 22.67
N LEU A 2 13.60 13.61 23.58
CA LEU A 2 13.22 12.93 24.84
C LEU A 2 12.53 13.78 25.94
N ARG A 3 12.58 15.11 25.89
CA ARG A 3 11.93 16.00 26.90
C ARG A 3 10.49 16.39 26.54
N GLY A 4 10.00 15.95 25.38
CA GLY A 4 8.74 16.39 24.78
C GLY A 4 8.97 17.26 23.54
N ILE A 5 7.97 17.24 22.65
CA ILE A 5 7.96 18.02 21.41
C ILE A 5 6.75 18.97 21.50
N PRO A 6 6.94 20.29 21.41
CA PRO A 6 5.84 21.24 21.59
C PRO A 6 4.85 21.16 20.41
N LEU A 7 3.55 21.17 20.70
CA LEU A 7 2.49 21.09 19.68
C LEU A 7 2.63 22.14 18.55
N PRO A 8 2.99 23.41 18.82
CA PRO A 8 3.19 24.40 17.74
C PRO A 8 4.30 24.04 16.74
N ALA A 9 5.22 23.14 17.10
CA ALA A 9 6.27 22.66 16.19
C ALA A 9 5.80 21.50 15.31
N PHE A 10 4.59 20.97 15.53
CA PHE A 10 4.07 19.85 14.75
C PHE A 10 3.69 20.31 13.34
N PRO A 11 4.06 19.54 12.30
CA PRO A 11 3.47 19.69 10.99
C PRO A 11 1.95 19.60 11.05
N ARG A 12 1.28 20.19 10.06
CA ARG A 12 -0.19 20.31 10.05
C ARG A 12 -0.88 18.94 10.09
N ILE A 13 -0.39 17.95 9.34
CA ILE A 13 -0.94 16.58 9.37
C ILE A 13 -0.94 16.03 10.81
N PHE A 14 0.12 16.25 11.57
CA PHE A 14 0.23 15.68 12.92
C PHE A 14 -0.79 16.34 13.86
N LEU A 15 -1.06 17.64 13.71
CA LEU A 15 -2.11 18.33 14.45
C LEU A 15 -3.51 17.81 14.11
N ASP A 16 -3.75 17.52 12.83
CA ASP A 16 -5.02 16.93 12.38
C ASP A 16 -5.19 15.52 12.96
N VAL A 17 -4.14 14.68 12.92
CA VAL A 17 -4.14 13.34 13.53
C VAL A 17 -4.38 13.41 15.04
N VAL A 18 -3.74 14.33 15.77
CA VAL A 18 -4.01 14.56 17.20
C VAL A 18 -5.47 14.93 17.44
N SER A 19 -6.07 15.74 16.56
CA SER A 19 -7.48 16.12 16.65
C SER A 19 -8.40 14.91 16.44
N ILE A 20 -8.08 14.04 15.48
CA ILE A 20 -8.80 12.77 15.24
C ILE A 20 -8.68 11.85 16.46
N CYS A 21 -7.47 11.62 16.97
CA CYS A 21 -7.25 10.78 18.15
C CYS A 21 -8.05 11.27 19.36
N ARG A 22 -8.06 12.59 19.62
CA ARG A 22 -8.86 13.19 20.70
C ARG A 22 -10.36 13.00 20.50
N ALA A 23 -10.86 13.21 19.28
CA ALA A 23 -12.28 13.01 18.96
C ALA A 23 -12.70 11.54 19.14
N LEU A 24 -11.83 10.60 18.77
CA LEU A 24 -12.02 9.16 18.95
C LEU A 24 -11.69 8.64 20.36
N LYS A 25 -11.24 9.53 21.27
CA LYS A 25 -10.80 9.18 22.64
C LYS A 25 -9.63 8.18 22.67
N ILE A 26 -8.77 8.22 21.66
CA ILE A 26 -7.53 7.45 21.58
C ILE A 26 -6.42 8.25 22.28
N ARG A 27 -5.82 7.66 23.32
CA ARG A 27 -4.83 8.32 24.18
C ARG A 27 -3.41 8.33 23.62
N TYR A 28 -3.04 7.28 22.88
CA TYR A 28 -1.68 7.06 22.42
C TYR A 28 -1.61 7.25 20.91
N LEU A 29 -0.55 7.91 20.46
CA LEU A 29 -0.25 8.17 19.06
C LEU A 29 1.21 7.81 18.82
N TRP A 30 1.44 6.99 17.80
CA TRP A 30 2.77 6.66 17.31
C TRP A 30 2.93 7.22 15.90
N ILE A 31 4.03 7.94 15.67
CA ILE A 31 4.44 8.45 14.35
C ILE A 31 5.95 8.28 14.34
N ASP A 32 6.50 7.62 13.31
CA ASP A 32 7.93 7.34 13.14
C ASP A 32 8.82 8.59 13.42
N ALA A 33 8.46 9.74 12.85
CA ALA A 33 9.16 11.00 13.00
C ALA A 33 9.13 11.59 14.42
N LEU A 34 8.21 11.12 15.28
CA LEU A 34 8.04 11.58 16.68
C LEU A 34 8.49 10.54 17.72
N CYS A 35 8.52 9.26 17.34
CA CYS A 35 8.78 8.16 18.25
C CYS A 35 10.16 7.52 18.05
N ILE A 36 10.79 7.75 16.89
CA ILE A 36 12.16 7.33 16.59
C ILE A 36 13.07 8.55 16.64
N VAL A 37 14.20 8.44 17.34
CA VAL A 37 15.21 9.49 17.43
C VAL A 37 15.94 9.62 16.10
N GLN A 38 15.55 10.63 15.32
CA GLN A 38 16.02 10.83 13.95
C GLN A 38 17.55 10.98 13.79
N ASP A 39 18.24 11.41 14.85
CA ASP A 39 19.70 11.63 14.84
C ASP A 39 20.50 10.44 15.43
N SER A 40 19.87 9.30 15.73
CA SER A 40 20.55 8.10 16.24
C SER A 40 20.31 6.92 15.31
N THR A 41 21.41 6.40 14.73
CA THR A 41 21.37 5.20 13.91
C THR A 41 21.02 3.97 14.75
N GLU A 42 21.51 3.91 15.98
CA GLU A 42 21.24 2.82 16.92
C GLU A 42 19.76 2.75 17.31
N ASP A 43 19.14 3.90 17.62
CA ASP A 43 17.71 3.98 17.92
C ASP A 43 16.87 3.64 16.68
N TRP A 44 17.28 4.13 15.50
CA TRP A 44 16.64 3.78 14.24
C TRP A 44 16.70 2.29 13.95
N GLU A 45 17.86 1.63 14.12
CA GLU A 45 17.99 0.18 13.90
C GLU A 45 17.08 -0.63 14.84
N VAL A 46 16.96 -0.21 16.10
CA VAL A 46 16.11 -0.88 17.09
C VAL A 46 14.63 -0.64 16.84
N GLU A 47 14.22 0.58 16.57
CA GLU A 47 12.80 0.94 16.42
C GLU A 47 12.25 0.61 15.03
N SER A 48 13.06 0.72 13.96
CA SER A 48 12.65 0.30 12.62
C SER A 48 12.33 -1.19 12.57
N ALA A 49 13.10 -2.02 13.27
CA ALA A 49 12.85 -3.46 13.40
C ALA A 49 11.58 -3.81 14.20
N LYS A 50 10.97 -2.84 14.89
CA LYS A 50 9.69 -3.01 15.61
C LYS A 50 8.50 -2.42 14.86
N MET A 51 8.71 -1.77 13.71
CA MET A 51 7.65 -1.06 13.01
C MET A 51 6.48 -1.99 12.70
N ALA A 52 6.74 -3.20 12.22
CA ALA A 52 5.65 -4.13 11.98
C ALA A 52 4.88 -4.53 13.23
N GLU A 53 5.54 -4.74 14.36
CA GLU A 53 4.85 -5.02 15.62
C GLU A 53 3.94 -3.85 16.01
N VAL A 54 4.42 -2.61 15.85
CA VAL A 54 3.64 -1.39 16.12
C VAL A 54 2.41 -1.32 15.21
N TYR A 55 2.57 -1.51 13.90
CA TYR A 55 1.45 -1.46 12.95
C TYR A 55 0.47 -2.61 13.18
N SER A 56 0.94 -3.86 13.32
CA SER A 56 0.11 -5.05 13.54
C SER A 56 -0.73 -4.98 14.82
N ASN A 57 -0.20 -4.35 15.88
CA ASN A 57 -0.88 -4.19 17.17
C ASN A 57 -1.56 -2.82 17.36
N SER A 58 -1.54 -1.96 16.34
CA SER A 58 -2.24 -0.67 16.38
C SER A 58 -3.76 -0.86 16.51
N TYR A 59 -4.40 0.00 17.30
CA TYR A 59 -5.87 0.02 17.39
C TYR A 59 -6.52 0.52 16.08
N LEU A 60 -5.92 1.57 15.51
CA LEU A 60 -6.33 2.22 14.27
C LEU A 60 -5.09 2.87 13.65
N THR A 61 -4.83 2.58 12.37
CA THR A 61 -3.85 3.30 11.56
C THR A 61 -4.56 4.40 10.77
N ILE A 62 -4.04 5.63 10.84
CA ILE A 62 -4.51 6.75 10.01
C ILE A 62 -3.50 6.92 8.88
N SER A 63 -3.94 6.69 7.65
CA SER A 63 -3.09 6.81 6.46
C SER A 63 -3.39 8.14 5.75
N ALA A 64 -2.41 9.03 5.74
CA ALA A 64 -2.47 10.32 5.01
C ALA A 64 -2.24 10.10 3.50
N THR A 65 -3.06 9.26 2.88
CA THR A 65 -2.78 8.65 1.57
C THR A 65 -2.55 9.69 0.46
N SER A 66 -3.34 10.76 0.42
CA SER A 66 -3.23 11.84 -0.57
C SER A 66 -2.19 12.92 -0.25
N CYS A 67 -1.59 12.88 0.94
CA CYS A 67 -0.72 13.96 1.40
C CYS A 67 0.74 13.66 1.08
N ALA A 68 1.30 14.32 0.06
CA ALA A 68 2.73 14.26 -0.22
C ALA A 68 3.60 15.06 0.76
N ASP A 69 3.03 16.11 1.38
CA ASP A 69 3.76 17.08 2.21
C ASP A 69 3.17 17.13 3.63
N PRO A 70 3.98 16.95 4.69
CA PRO A 70 3.51 16.97 6.08
C PRO A 70 2.90 18.32 6.53
N ARG A 71 3.09 19.39 5.76
CA ARG A 71 2.48 20.72 5.98
C ARG A 71 1.05 20.82 5.48
N THR A 72 0.58 19.86 4.68
CA THR A 72 -0.80 19.81 4.20
C THR A 72 -1.76 19.37 5.31
N SER A 73 -3.06 19.61 5.11
CA SER A 73 -4.10 19.25 6.08
C SER A 73 -4.84 18.00 5.61
N LEU A 74 -5.12 17.06 6.51
CA LEU A 74 -5.99 15.90 6.25
C LEU A 74 -7.43 16.32 5.96
N PHE A 75 -7.81 17.52 6.42
CA PHE A 75 -9.15 18.08 6.24
C PHE A 75 -9.22 19.09 5.08
N SER A 76 -8.28 19.03 4.13
CA SER A 76 -8.27 19.93 2.97
C SER A 76 -9.45 19.64 2.03
N ASP A 77 -9.74 20.58 1.12
CA ASP A 77 -10.76 20.40 0.09
C ASP A 77 -10.47 19.19 -0.79
N ARG A 78 -11.53 18.43 -1.07
CA ARG A 78 -11.47 17.17 -1.79
C ARG A 78 -11.56 17.35 -3.28
N TRP A 79 -10.94 16.43 -4.01
CA TRP A 79 -10.98 16.40 -5.46
C TRP A 79 -12.38 15.95 -5.92
N THR A 80 -12.99 16.74 -6.79
CA THR A 80 -14.33 16.50 -7.34
C THR A 80 -14.31 16.63 -8.86
N THR A 81 -15.19 15.91 -9.56
CA THR A 81 -15.25 15.98 -11.02
C THR A 81 -16.63 15.65 -11.59
N SER A 82 -16.96 16.31 -12.70
CA SER A 82 -17.88 15.81 -13.73
C SER A 82 -17.29 15.82 -15.15
N SER A 83 -16.23 16.61 -15.41
CA SER A 83 -15.39 16.64 -16.62
C SER A 83 -14.14 17.49 -16.30
N PRO A 84 -12.96 17.30 -16.92
CA PRO A 84 -11.80 18.18 -16.69
C PRO A 84 -12.16 19.67 -16.86
N PRO A 85 -11.65 20.56 -15.98
CA PRO A 85 -10.61 20.36 -14.98
C PRO A 85 -11.08 19.77 -13.64
N ILE A 86 -10.14 19.17 -12.88
CA ILE A 86 -10.37 18.77 -11.48
C ILE A 86 -10.67 20.03 -10.66
N THR A 87 -11.74 19.98 -9.85
CA THR A 87 -12.10 21.06 -8.94
C THR A 87 -12.04 20.57 -7.50
N HIS A 88 -11.59 21.45 -6.60
CA HIS A 88 -11.57 21.17 -5.18
C HIS A 88 -12.87 21.67 -4.55
N ALA A 89 -13.51 20.84 -3.72
CA ALA A 89 -14.70 21.21 -2.98
C ALA A 89 -14.53 20.87 -1.50
N ALA A 90 -15.09 21.71 -0.64
CA ALA A 90 -15.10 21.49 0.80
C ALA A 90 -15.68 20.12 1.16
N ILE A 91 -15.12 19.52 2.23
CA ILE A 91 -15.63 18.30 2.85
C ILE A 91 -16.99 18.62 3.52
N ALA A 92 -18.04 18.72 2.73
CA ALA A 92 -19.35 19.09 3.21
C ALA A 92 -20.47 18.36 2.45
N SER A 93 -21.36 17.74 3.22
CA SER A 93 -22.69 17.43 2.74
C SER A 93 -23.64 18.58 3.08
N PHE A 94 -24.49 18.99 2.15
CA PHE A 94 -25.56 19.94 2.43
C PHE A 94 -26.89 19.20 2.55
N ALA A 95 -27.70 19.62 3.52
CA ALA A 95 -29.01 19.04 3.75
C ALA A 95 -30.04 19.71 2.82
N VAL A 96 -30.76 18.88 2.05
CA VAL A 96 -31.92 19.29 1.26
C VAL A 96 -33.16 18.67 1.85
N GLN A 97 -34.13 19.50 2.18
CA GLN A 97 -35.40 19.05 2.72
C GLN A 97 -36.40 18.89 1.57
N TYR A 98 -36.96 17.69 1.45
CA TYR A 98 -38.03 17.42 0.47
C TYR A 98 -39.14 16.63 1.15
N ARG A 99 -40.33 17.23 1.23
CA ARG A 99 -41.47 16.73 2.02
C ARG A 99 -41.09 16.50 3.48
N ARG A 100 -41.28 15.27 4.00
CA ARG A 100 -40.94 14.86 5.38
C ARG A 100 -39.56 14.21 5.49
N HIS A 101 -38.74 14.27 4.44
CA HIS A 101 -37.43 13.64 4.41
C HIS A 101 -36.33 14.70 4.29
N THR A 102 -35.22 14.44 4.99
CA THR A 102 -33.98 15.21 4.86
C THR A 102 -32.99 14.36 4.08
N PHE A 103 -32.61 14.86 2.91
CA PHE A 103 -31.56 14.27 2.08
C PHE A 103 -30.25 15.00 2.38
N ARG A 104 -29.13 14.28 2.43
CA ARG A 104 -27.80 14.90 2.43
C ARG A 104 -27.19 14.69 1.05
N LEU A 105 -26.92 15.80 0.38
CA LEU A 105 -26.27 15.81 -0.92
C LEU A 105 -24.80 16.15 -0.70
N ARG A 106 -23.93 15.48 -1.45
CA ARG A 106 -22.51 15.80 -1.54
C ARG A 106 -22.12 15.87 -3.01
N PRO A 107 -21.14 16.70 -3.40
CA PRO A 107 -20.58 16.66 -4.74
C PRO A 107 -20.14 15.23 -5.10
N LYS A 108 -20.35 14.83 -6.37
CA LYS A 108 -19.80 13.57 -6.87
C LYS A 108 -18.27 13.68 -6.80
N LEU A 109 -17.67 12.78 -6.03
CA LEU A 109 -16.22 12.70 -5.91
C LEU A 109 -15.65 11.93 -7.11
N HIS A 110 -14.40 12.22 -7.48
CA HIS A 110 -13.74 11.56 -8.59
C HIS A 110 -13.59 10.05 -8.34
N LEU A 111 -13.54 9.25 -9.41
CA LEU A 111 -13.48 7.77 -9.40
C LEU A 111 -12.13 7.20 -8.90
N ALA A 112 -11.47 7.85 -7.95
CA ALA A 112 -10.14 7.43 -7.48
C ALA A 112 -10.13 6.09 -6.74
N HIS A 113 -11.30 5.52 -6.40
CA HIS A 113 -11.36 4.11 -5.98
C HIS A 113 -10.86 3.14 -7.06
N ASP A 114 -11.01 3.46 -8.35
CA ASP A 114 -10.45 2.63 -9.42
C ASP A 114 -8.93 2.58 -9.29
N ARG A 115 -8.32 3.71 -8.93
CA ARG A 115 -6.89 3.81 -8.64
C ARG A 115 -6.51 3.11 -7.33
N PHE A 116 -7.29 3.26 -6.26
CA PHE A 116 -7.07 2.48 -5.02
C PHE A 116 -7.15 0.96 -5.27
N SER A 117 -7.97 0.51 -6.22
CA SER A 117 -8.02 -0.90 -6.63
C SER A 117 -6.86 -1.32 -7.56
N GLN A 118 -6.08 -0.36 -8.07
CA GLN A 118 -4.92 -0.57 -8.97
C GLN A 118 -3.58 -0.20 -8.29
N LEU A 119 -3.51 -0.28 -6.96
CA LEU A 119 -2.34 0.11 -6.14
C LEU A 119 -1.02 -0.61 -6.49
N ASP A 120 -1.06 -1.63 -7.34
CA ASP A 120 0.11 -2.36 -7.81
C ASP A 120 1.00 -1.53 -8.75
N ASN A 121 0.52 -0.38 -9.24
CA ASN A 121 1.31 0.53 -10.07
C ASN A 121 1.50 1.89 -9.39
N ALA A 122 2.55 2.00 -8.56
CA ALA A 122 2.92 3.22 -7.84
C ALA A 122 3.00 4.47 -8.75
N ALA A 123 3.38 4.33 -10.02
CA ALA A 123 3.44 5.46 -10.94
C ALA A 123 2.07 6.08 -11.25
N LEU A 124 0.99 5.27 -11.23
CA LEU A 124 -0.37 5.76 -11.44
C LEU A 124 -0.93 6.55 -10.25
N HIS A 125 -0.28 6.43 -9.09
CA HIS A 125 -0.75 6.95 -7.80
C HIS A 125 0.06 8.13 -7.29
N ALA A 126 1.06 8.59 -8.04
CA ALA A 126 1.97 9.64 -7.59
C ALA A 126 1.25 10.98 -7.32
N GLU A 127 0.13 11.23 -8.00
CA GLU A 127 -0.63 12.47 -7.87
C GLU A 127 -1.71 12.38 -6.77
N ASP A 128 -2.44 11.27 -6.70
CA ASP A 128 -3.63 11.09 -5.87
C ASP A 128 -3.40 10.28 -4.58
N ALA A 129 -2.43 9.36 -4.58
CA ALA A 129 -2.05 8.55 -3.43
C ALA A 129 -0.51 8.47 -3.24
N PRO A 130 0.20 9.62 -3.14
CA PRO A 130 1.66 9.69 -3.08
C PRO A 130 2.28 8.84 -1.95
N LEU A 131 1.59 8.66 -0.82
CA LEU A 131 2.07 7.81 0.27
C LEU A 131 2.29 6.36 -0.19
N MET A 132 1.42 5.86 -1.07
CA MET A 132 1.46 4.47 -1.57
C MET A 132 2.62 4.23 -2.53
N THR A 133 3.32 5.28 -2.95
CA THR A 133 4.51 5.17 -3.79
C THR A 133 5.79 4.92 -2.99
N ARG A 134 5.74 5.00 -1.65
CA ARG A 134 6.91 4.84 -0.77
C ARG A 134 7.07 3.40 -0.31
N ALA A 135 8.27 2.85 -0.42
CA ALA A 135 8.53 1.45 -0.05
C ALA A 135 8.34 1.18 1.45
N TRP A 136 8.75 2.10 2.32
CA TRP A 136 8.49 2.02 3.76
C TRP A 136 6.99 2.04 4.10
N ALA A 137 6.16 2.73 3.29
CA ALA A 137 4.72 2.74 3.46
C ALA A 137 4.04 1.41 3.11
N TYR A 138 4.75 0.52 2.39
CA TYR A 138 4.21 -0.78 2.02
C TYR A 138 3.91 -1.65 3.24
N GLN A 139 4.72 -1.57 4.30
CA GLN A 139 4.48 -2.28 5.57
C GLN A 139 3.28 -1.71 6.33
N GLU A 140 3.00 -0.42 6.17
CA GLU A 140 1.96 0.28 6.92
C GLU A 140 0.54 -0.09 6.51
N ARG A 141 0.38 -0.81 5.39
CA ARG A 141 -0.93 -1.17 4.84
C ARG A 141 -1.44 -2.57 5.22
N PRO A 142 -0.68 -3.66 5.01
CA PRO A 142 -1.20 -5.01 5.25
C PRO A 142 -1.20 -5.41 6.73
N LEU A 143 -0.30 -4.81 7.52
CA LEU A 143 -0.09 -5.20 8.92
C LEU A 143 -1.22 -4.74 9.86
N PRO A 144 -1.69 -3.48 9.79
CA PRO A 144 -2.74 -3.02 10.69
C PRO A 144 -4.03 -3.82 10.56
N SER A 145 -4.72 -3.98 11.68
CA SER A 145 -6.03 -4.63 11.67
C SER A 145 -7.13 -3.73 11.10
N ARG A 146 -6.93 -2.40 11.18
CA ARG A 146 -7.85 -1.33 10.76
C ARG A 146 -7.07 -0.12 10.29
N THR A 147 -7.34 0.34 9.09
CA THR A 147 -6.75 1.52 8.48
C THR A 147 -7.83 2.45 7.97
N LEU A 148 -7.75 3.72 8.34
CA LEU A 148 -8.56 4.79 7.76
C LEU A 148 -7.69 5.59 6.80
N HIS A 149 -7.95 5.44 5.50
CA HIS A 149 -7.27 6.14 4.42
C HIS A 149 -7.92 7.49 4.18
N PHE A 150 -7.11 8.54 4.22
CA PHE A 150 -7.46 9.88 3.76
C PHE A 150 -6.97 10.04 2.32
N LEU A 151 -7.84 9.72 1.36
CA LEU A 151 -7.58 9.95 -0.07
C LEU A 151 -7.91 11.40 -0.44
N ALA A 152 -7.59 11.79 -1.68
CA ALA A 152 -7.79 13.15 -2.15
C ALA A 152 -9.28 13.45 -2.35
N GLU A 153 -10.06 12.39 -2.62
CA GLU A 153 -11.48 12.39 -2.88
C GLU A 153 -12.24 12.04 -1.61
N GLU A 154 -11.99 10.87 -1.03
CA GLU A 154 -12.79 10.33 0.07
C GLU A 154 -12.05 9.61 1.18
N LEU A 155 -12.77 9.27 2.24
CA LEU A 155 -12.26 8.31 3.22
C LEU A 155 -12.56 6.89 2.77
N VAL A 156 -11.56 6.02 2.94
CA VAL A 156 -11.71 4.57 2.75
C VAL A 156 -11.30 3.88 4.05
N TRP A 157 -12.17 3.02 4.53
CA TRP A 157 -11.92 2.14 5.65
C TRP A 157 -11.47 0.78 5.13
N GLU A 158 -10.27 0.36 5.51
CA GLU A 158 -9.74 -0.97 5.24
C GLU A 158 -9.60 -1.72 6.57
N CYS A 159 -10.09 -2.95 6.63
CA CYS A 159 -9.82 -3.85 7.74
C CYS A 159 -9.69 -5.29 7.23
N LYS A 160 -9.29 -6.21 8.11
CA LYS A 160 -9.09 -7.63 7.77
C LYS A 160 -10.33 -8.38 7.27
N ALA A 161 -11.51 -7.76 7.32
CA ALA A 161 -12.77 -8.38 6.92
C ALA A 161 -13.50 -7.62 5.80
N ASP A 162 -13.23 -6.34 5.60
CA ASP A 162 -14.05 -5.49 4.77
C ASP A 162 -13.29 -4.24 4.31
N LEU A 163 -13.68 -3.72 3.14
CA LEU A 163 -13.20 -2.49 2.55
C LEU A 163 -14.42 -1.62 2.22
N ARG A 164 -14.50 -0.44 2.83
CA ARG A 164 -15.67 0.44 2.76
C ARG A 164 -15.25 1.84 2.35
N CYS A 165 -16.05 2.51 1.53
CA CYS A 165 -15.78 3.89 1.14
C CYS A 165 -16.96 4.81 1.49
N GLU A 166 -16.69 6.10 1.66
CA GLU A 166 -17.78 7.03 2.01
C GLU A 166 -18.85 7.18 0.92
N CYS A 167 -18.55 6.89 -0.35
CA CYS A 167 -19.52 6.89 -1.44
C CYS A 167 -20.34 5.60 -1.52
N GLY A 168 -19.89 4.52 -0.87
CA GLY A 168 -20.52 3.21 -0.89
C GLY A 168 -20.37 2.42 -2.19
N LEU A 169 -19.54 2.86 -3.15
CA LEU A 169 -19.33 2.11 -4.40
C LEU A 169 -18.52 0.82 -4.16
N ILE A 170 -17.49 0.87 -3.30
CA ILE A 170 -16.65 -0.30 -2.98
C ILE A 170 -17.42 -1.32 -2.13
N ASP A 171 -18.37 -0.84 -1.32
CA ASP A 171 -19.17 -1.63 -0.40
C ASP A 171 -20.00 -2.75 -1.05
N ASN A 172 -20.26 -2.66 -2.37
CA ASN A 172 -21.02 -3.66 -3.10
C ASN A 172 -20.39 -3.96 -4.47
N PRO A 173 -19.72 -5.12 -4.62
CA PRO A 173 -19.07 -5.54 -5.87
C PRO A 173 -20.01 -5.60 -7.08
N ALA A 174 -21.33 -5.71 -6.87
CA ALA A 174 -22.31 -5.79 -7.96
C ALA A 174 -22.54 -4.47 -8.71
N HIS A 175 -22.13 -3.32 -8.15
CA HIS A 175 -22.32 -2.01 -8.79
C HIS A 175 -21.19 -1.59 -9.74
N TYR A 176 -20.19 -2.44 -9.95
CA TYR A 176 -19.01 -2.18 -10.78
C TYR A 176 -19.14 -2.68 -12.23
N VAL A 177 -20.35 -2.88 -12.74
CA VAL A 177 -20.57 -3.07 -14.19
C VAL A 177 -20.41 -1.71 -14.86
N VAL A 178 -19.17 -1.38 -15.23
CA VAL A 178 -18.89 -0.30 -16.16
C VAL A 178 -19.49 -0.73 -17.49
N ASP A 179 -20.51 -0.02 -17.94
CA ASP A 179 -21.05 -0.12 -19.31
C ASP A 179 -19.96 0.41 -20.26
N SER A 180 -18.98 -0.43 -20.59
CA SER A 180 -18.01 -0.14 -21.64
C SER A 180 -18.65 -0.51 -22.98
N GLU A 181 -19.29 0.44 -23.65
CA GLU A 181 -19.82 0.27 -25.01
C GLU A 181 -18.72 0.04 -26.07
N ASP A 182 -17.44 0.04 -25.71
CA ASP A 182 -16.37 -0.08 -26.69
C ASP A 182 -15.13 -0.80 -26.12
N THR A 183 -15.19 -2.14 -26.04
CA THR A 183 -14.05 -3.07 -26.22
C THR A 183 -14.51 -4.51 -26.03
N GLN A 184 -14.24 -5.37 -27.03
CA GLN A 184 -14.56 -6.81 -27.06
C GLN A 184 -13.69 -7.67 -26.13
N GLU A 185 -13.25 -7.15 -25.00
CA GLU A 185 -12.53 -7.91 -23.98
C GLU A 185 -13.17 -7.64 -22.62
N THR A 186 -14.28 -8.32 -22.38
CA THR A 186 -14.89 -8.46 -21.05
C THR A 186 -13.97 -9.30 -20.17
N THR A 187 -12.88 -8.69 -19.72
CA THR A 187 -12.13 -9.22 -18.58
C THR A 187 -13.01 -9.03 -17.35
N ASN A 188 -13.32 -10.14 -16.69
CA ASN A 188 -13.92 -10.14 -15.36
C ASN A 188 -12.94 -9.48 -14.37
N VAL A 189 -12.91 -8.15 -14.32
CA VAL A 189 -11.98 -7.38 -13.48
C VAL A 189 -12.33 -7.48 -11.99
N PHE A 190 -13.51 -7.98 -11.63
CA PHE A 190 -13.96 -8.05 -10.24
C PHE A 190 -14.29 -9.47 -9.80
N SER A 191 -13.25 -10.21 -9.40
CA SER A 191 -13.45 -11.14 -8.29
C SER A 191 -13.41 -10.32 -7.00
N SER A 192 -14.55 -10.26 -6.32
CA SER A 192 -14.77 -9.69 -4.98
C SER A 192 -13.90 -10.27 -3.85
N ASN A 193 -12.82 -10.98 -4.20
CA ASN A 193 -11.80 -11.52 -3.32
C ASN A 193 -10.55 -10.63 -3.22
N ASP A 194 -10.42 -9.56 -4.02
CA ASP A 194 -9.20 -8.73 -4.06
C ASP A 194 -9.16 -7.62 -2.99
N SER A 195 -9.65 -7.92 -1.78
CA SER A 195 -9.13 -7.23 -0.61
C SER A 195 -7.72 -7.79 -0.39
N ARG A 196 -6.71 -7.05 -0.88
CA ARG A 196 -5.29 -7.44 -1.01
C ARG A 196 -4.55 -7.75 0.32
N THR A 197 -5.26 -8.10 1.39
CA THR A 197 -4.77 -8.76 2.62
C THR A 197 -5.36 -10.16 2.83
N TRP A 198 -6.38 -10.53 2.04
CA TRP A 198 -7.01 -11.84 2.07
C TRP A 198 -6.17 -12.92 1.39
N TRP A 199 -5.21 -12.60 0.51
CA TRP A 199 -4.33 -13.61 -0.11
C TRP A 199 -3.42 -14.30 0.92
N PHE A 200 -2.86 -13.58 1.90
CA PHE A 200 -2.04 -14.18 2.96
C PHE A 200 -2.83 -15.18 3.82
N LYS A 201 -4.13 -14.95 4.04
CA LYS A 201 -5.01 -15.88 4.76
C LYS A 201 -5.63 -16.96 3.85
N SER A 202 -5.99 -16.62 2.62
CA SER A 202 -6.66 -17.50 1.65
C SER A 202 -5.76 -18.65 1.18
N SER A 203 -4.47 -18.37 0.97
CA SER A 203 -3.46 -19.39 0.66
C SER A 203 -3.31 -20.42 1.80
N LEU A 204 -3.52 -20.02 3.05
CA LEU A 204 -3.46 -20.91 4.23
C LEU A 204 -4.76 -21.68 4.46
N THR A 205 -5.91 -21.12 4.10
CA THR A 205 -7.22 -21.74 4.35
C THR A 205 -7.69 -22.67 3.23
N THR A 206 -7.14 -22.54 2.01
CA THR A 206 -7.64 -23.25 0.82
C THR A 206 -6.85 -24.53 0.51
N SER A 207 -5.54 -24.57 0.78
CA SER A 207 -4.69 -25.68 0.32
C SER A 207 -4.62 -26.83 1.32
N ARG A 208 -5.34 -27.93 1.02
CA ARG A 208 -5.32 -29.19 1.81
C ARG A 208 -4.09 -30.07 1.52
N HIS A 209 -3.25 -29.72 0.54
CA HIS A 209 -2.08 -30.49 0.13
C HIS A 209 -0.76 -29.69 0.27
N PRO A 210 0.32 -30.26 0.86
CA PRO A 210 1.56 -29.53 1.13
C PRO A 210 2.24 -28.89 -0.09
N SER A 211 2.20 -29.54 -1.26
CA SER A 211 2.80 -28.99 -2.48
C SER A 211 2.01 -27.82 -3.07
N ALA A 212 0.69 -27.84 -2.96
CA ALA A 212 -0.18 -26.74 -3.39
C ALA A 212 0.07 -25.51 -2.50
N LEU A 213 0.17 -25.71 -1.18
CA LEU A 213 0.51 -24.65 -0.24
C LEU A 213 1.89 -24.01 -0.55
N HIS A 214 2.90 -24.80 -0.89
CA HIS A 214 4.23 -24.26 -1.24
C HIS A 214 4.19 -23.40 -2.50
N LEU A 215 3.46 -23.85 -3.53
CA LEU A 215 3.28 -23.09 -4.78
C LEU A 215 2.50 -21.79 -4.54
N ASP A 216 1.43 -21.85 -3.74
CA ASP A 216 0.60 -20.69 -3.38
C ASP A 216 1.43 -19.64 -2.62
N LEU A 217 2.22 -20.08 -1.63
CA LEU A 217 3.14 -19.22 -0.89
C LEU A 217 4.23 -18.65 -1.81
N SER A 218 4.76 -19.44 -2.73
CA SER A 218 5.77 -19.00 -3.69
C SER A 218 5.23 -17.92 -4.63
N ASN A 219 4.04 -18.11 -5.19
CA ASN A 219 3.41 -17.12 -6.08
C ASN A 219 3.10 -15.84 -5.31
N SER A 220 2.60 -15.99 -4.08
CA SER A 220 2.26 -14.89 -3.20
C SER A 220 3.48 -14.03 -2.83
N TRP A 221 4.60 -14.66 -2.45
CA TRP A 221 5.83 -13.93 -2.16
C TRP A 221 6.41 -13.22 -3.40
N MET A 222 6.37 -13.87 -4.56
CA MET A 222 6.85 -13.29 -5.83
C MET A 222 6.03 -12.08 -6.24
N ASP A 223 4.70 -12.17 -6.18
CA ASP A 223 3.79 -11.06 -6.44
C ASP A 223 4.08 -9.88 -5.50
N LEU A 224 4.23 -10.16 -4.20
CA LEU A 224 4.58 -9.16 -3.20
C LEU A 224 5.90 -8.46 -3.53
N VAL A 225 6.95 -9.22 -3.84
CA VAL A 225 8.27 -8.66 -4.19
C VAL A 225 8.19 -7.84 -5.48
N SER A 226 7.45 -8.31 -6.49
CA SER A 226 7.23 -7.58 -7.74
C SER A 226 6.55 -6.23 -7.50
N LYS A 227 5.54 -6.17 -6.63
CA LYS A 227 4.87 -4.91 -6.25
C LYS A 227 5.79 -4.01 -5.45
N TYR A 228 6.44 -4.56 -4.43
CA TYR A 228 7.40 -3.83 -3.59
C TYR A 228 8.54 -3.20 -4.39
N SER A 229 9.03 -3.91 -5.42
CA SER A 229 10.12 -3.44 -6.29
C SER A 229 9.82 -2.17 -7.09
N ARG A 230 8.54 -1.81 -7.24
CA ARG A 230 8.08 -0.59 -7.93
C ARG A 230 8.09 0.65 -7.03
N LEU A 231 8.31 0.47 -5.73
CA LEU A 231 8.16 1.52 -4.73
C LEU A 231 9.45 2.32 -4.56
N GLY A 232 9.29 3.62 -4.31
CA GLY A 232 10.38 4.56 -4.11
C GLY A 232 11.03 4.42 -2.74
N LEU A 233 12.36 4.40 -2.73
CA LEU A 233 13.21 4.48 -1.54
C LEU A 233 14.05 5.76 -1.58
N THR A 234 14.21 6.41 -0.44
CA THR A 234 15.17 7.52 -0.30
C THR A 234 16.60 7.00 -0.29
N ARG A 235 16.82 5.84 0.32
CA ARG A 235 18.11 5.14 0.37
C ARG A 235 17.90 3.70 -0.07
N GLU A 236 18.59 3.29 -1.13
CA GLU A 236 18.48 1.92 -1.67
C GLU A 236 19.00 0.85 -0.70
N THR A 237 19.82 1.25 0.26
CA THR A 237 20.28 0.41 1.37
C THR A 237 19.12 -0.11 2.24
N ASP A 238 18.01 0.61 2.25
CA ASP A 238 16.84 0.29 3.07
C ASP A 238 15.93 -0.74 2.41
N ARG A 239 16.25 -1.23 1.21
CA ARG A 239 15.36 -2.10 0.43
C ARG A 239 15.04 -3.44 1.09
N LEU A 240 16.03 -4.12 1.66
CA LEU A 240 15.79 -5.35 2.40
C LEU A 240 15.27 -5.08 3.82
N PRO A 241 15.81 -4.09 4.57
CA PRO A 241 15.23 -3.67 5.85
C PRO A 241 13.74 -3.31 5.77
N ALA A 242 13.33 -2.52 4.78
CA ALA A 242 11.93 -2.13 4.57
C ALA A 242 11.04 -3.29 4.08
N LEU A 243 11.57 -4.50 3.91
CA LEU A 243 10.82 -5.73 3.62
C LEU A 243 10.97 -6.78 4.73
N SER A 244 11.90 -6.61 5.67
CA SER A 244 12.30 -7.65 6.63
C SER A 244 11.13 -8.13 7.47
N ASP A 245 10.27 -7.21 7.88
CA ASP A 245 9.19 -7.55 8.79
C ASP A 245 8.06 -8.30 8.09
N MET A 246 7.76 -7.96 6.84
CA MET A 246 6.87 -8.77 6.01
C MET A 246 7.45 -10.17 5.80
N ALA A 247 8.77 -10.28 5.60
CA ALA A 247 9.42 -11.59 5.52
C ALA A 247 9.30 -12.36 6.84
N ALA A 248 9.41 -11.69 7.99
CA ALA A 248 9.24 -12.31 9.30
C ALA A 248 7.81 -12.85 9.50
N GLU A 249 6.78 -12.10 9.08
CA GLU A 249 5.40 -12.61 9.08
C GLU A 249 5.19 -13.76 8.07
N PHE A 250 5.90 -13.74 6.94
CA PHE A 250 5.85 -14.78 5.92
C PHE A 250 6.66 -16.05 6.25
N ASN A 251 7.33 -16.10 7.41
CA ASN A 251 8.29 -17.15 7.75
C ASN A 251 7.61 -18.47 8.13
N TYR A 252 7.24 -19.27 7.14
CA TYR A 252 6.78 -20.64 7.33
C TYR A 252 7.95 -21.62 7.31
N THR A 253 7.93 -22.62 8.19
CA THR A 253 8.99 -23.64 8.30
C THR A 253 9.26 -24.38 7.00
N SER A 254 8.24 -24.51 6.13
CA SER A 254 8.36 -25.13 4.80
C SER A 254 9.16 -24.30 3.79
N LEU A 255 9.37 -23.01 4.06
CA LEU A 255 10.04 -22.11 3.12
C LEU A 255 11.57 -22.12 3.25
N GLY A 256 12.08 -22.62 4.39
CA GLY A 256 13.49 -22.62 4.72
C GLY A 256 14.00 -21.25 5.15
N ASN A 257 15.30 -21.00 4.96
CA ASN A 257 15.92 -19.74 5.38
C ASN A 257 15.57 -18.58 4.43
N TYR A 258 15.39 -17.40 5.01
CA TYR A 258 15.31 -16.14 4.27
C TYR A 258 16.71 -15.64 3.91
N VAL A 259 16.98 -15.43 2.62
CA VAL A 259 18.27 -15.03 2.07
C VAL A 259 18.10 -13.95 1.02
N ALA A 260 18.62 -12.75 1.30
CA ALA A 260 18.68 -11.63 0.36
C ALA A 260 17.36 -11.35 -0.40
N GLY A 261 16.22 -11.30 0.31
CA GLY A 261 14.92 -11.01 -0.33
C GLY A 261 14.16 -12.23 -0.85
N MET A 262 14.64 -13.44 -0.60
CA MET A 262 14.09 -14.70 -1.12
C MET A 262 14.09 -15.81 -0.07
N TRP A 263 13.30 -16.86 -0.30
CA TRP A 263 13.29 -18.07 0.54
C TRP A 263 14.05 -19.20 -0.14
N THR A 264 14.90 -19.91 0.61
CA THR A 264 15.75 -21.00 0.07
C THR A 264 14.96 -22.08 -0.70
N SER A 265 13.78 -22.46 -0.23
CA SER A 265 12.91 -23.43 -0.92
C SER A 265 12.34 -22.93 -2.26
N MET A 266 12.33 -21.61 -2.48
CA MET A 266 11.77 -20.96 -3.67
C MET A 266 12.85 -20.53 -4.66
N LEU A 267 14.14 -20.67 -4.33
CA LEU A 267 15.26 -20.15 -5.13
C LEU A 267 15.17 -20.47 -6.63
N PRO A 268 14.86 -21.70 -7.07
CA PRO A 268 14.79 -22.00 -8.50
C PRO A 268 13.80 -21.11 -9.26
N ARG A 269 12.66 -20.76 -8.65
CA ARG A 269 11.67 -19.85 -9.24
C ARG A 269 11.97 -18.39 -8.93
N ALA A 270 12.46 -18.10 -7.73
CA ALA A 270 12.77 -16.75 -7.29
C ALA A 270 13.93 -16.13 -8.08
N LEU A 271 14.81 -16.94 -8.70
CA LEU A 271 15.87 -16.46 -9.60
C LEU A 271 15.39 -16.18 -11.04
N LEU A 272 14.12 -16.47 -11.38
CA LEU A 272 13.55 -16.26 -12.72
C LEU A 272 12.96 -14.85 -12.90
N TYR A 273 13.25 -13.91 -12.01
CA TYR A 273 12.79 -12.54 -12.15
C TYR A 273 13.36 -11.89 -13.40
N GLU A 274 12.58 -11.02 -14.02
CA GLU A 274 13.05 -10.13 -15.07
C GLU A 274 12.97 -8.68 -14.63
N VAL A 275 13.90 -7.86 -15.12
CA VAL A 275 13.84 -6.41 -14.92
C VAL A 275 12.90 -5.84 -15.98
N ILE A 276 11.86 -5.16 -15.52
CA ILE A 276 10.92 -4.43 -16.37
C ILE A 276 11.17 -2.93 -16.21
N TRP A 277 10.90 -2.17 -17.27
CA TRP A 277 11.05 -0.72 -17.27
C TRP A 277 9.95 -0.05 -18.09
N ASP A 278 9.68 1.21 -17.79
CA ASP A 278 8.81 2.06 -18.61
C ASP A 278 9.43 2.28 -19.99
N ARG A 279 8.73 1.88 -21.06
CA ARG A 279 9.17 2.04 -22.45
C ARG A 279 9.47 3.48 -22.82
N MET A 280 8.88 4.46 -22.12
CA MET A 280 9.13 5.89 -22.35
C MET A 280 10.46 6.39 -21.76
N ARG A 281 11.11 5.62 -20.89
CA ARG A 281 12.39 5.98 -20.27
C ARG A 281 13.41 4.84 -20.49
N PRO A 282 14.21 4.90 -21.57
CA PRO A 282 15.16 3.84 -21.87
C PRO A 282 16.19 3.68 -20.74
N PRO A 283 16.68 2.45 -20.54
CA PRO A 283 17.45 2.14 -19.38
C PRO A 283 18.80 2.87 -19.35
N ARG A 284 19.06 3.61 -18.27
CA ARG A 284 20.43 4.08 -17.95
C ARG A 284 21.15 3.00 -17.14
N PRO A 285 22.37 2.60 -17.52
CA PRO A 285 23.17 1.68 -16.72
C PRO A 285 23.44 2.31 -15.35
N GLN A 286 22.83 1.71 -14.32
CA GLN A 286 23.10 2.03 -12.93
C GLN A 286 24.00 0.94 -12.34
N ALA A 287 24.90 1.34 -11.44
CA ALA A 287 25.75 0.40 -10.76
C ALA A 287 24.91 -0.53 -9.86
N TYR A 288 25.25 -1.81 -9.83
CA TYR A 288 24.66 -2.77 -8.90
C TYR A 288 24.87 -2.32 -7.46
N HIS A 289 23.89 -2.57 -6.60
CA HIS A 289 24.01 -2.28 -5.18
C HIS A 289 24.83 -3.39 -4.50
N LEU A 290 26.05 -3.05 -4.07
CA LEU A 290 27.00 -3.98 -3.46
C LEU A 290 26.54 -4.57 -2.11
N GLN A 291 25.42 -4.12 -1.55
CA GLN A 291 24.89 -4.60 -0.27
C GLN A 291 24.00 -5.85 -0.40
N ALA A 292 23.66 -6.26 -1.63
CA ALA A 292 22.98 -7.52 -1.91
C ALA A 292 23.81 -8.39 -2.86
N PRO A 293 23.75 -9.72 -2.75
CA PRO A 293 24.39 -10.62 -3.71
C PRO A 293 23.88 -10.36 -5.14
N THR A 294 24.77 -10.47 -6.13
CA THR A 294 24.48 -10.16 -7.54
C THR A 294 23.39 -11.02 -8.18
N TRP A 295 23.07 -12.16 -7.60
CA TRP A 295 21.98 -13.05 -8.03
C TRP A 295 20.62 -12.66 -7.44
N SER A 296 20.58 -11.79 -6.44
CA SER A 296 19.34 -11.33 -5.81
C SER A 296 18.76 -10.15 -6.58
N TRP A 297 17.43 -10.12 -6.70
CA TRP A 297 16.68 -8.98 -7.22
C TRP A 297 17.00 -7.68 -6.47
N ALA A 298 17.37 -7.78 -5.19
CA ALA A 298 17.70 -6.63 -4.36
C ALA A 298 19.02 -5.95 -4.78
N SER A 299 19.86 -6.60 -5.59
CA SER A 299 21.06 -5.99 -6.18
C SER A 299 20.76 -5.13 -7.42
N THR A 300 19.58 -5.31 -8.03
CA THR A 300 19.16 -4.61 -9.24
C THR A 300 18.94 -3.12 -8.95
N PRO A 301 19.42 -2.19 -9.78
CA PRO A 301 19.10 -0.78 -9.62
C PRO A 301 17.65 -0.51 -10.08
N LEU A 302 16.73 -0.26 -9.14
CA LEU A 302 15.29 -0.14 -9.41
C LEU A 302 14.76 1.30 -9.35
N SER A 303 15.63 2.28 -9.22
CA SER A 303 15.22 3.68 -9.16
C SER A 303 14.63 4.17 -10.50
N HIS A 304 13.57 4.98 -10.46
CA HIS A 304 13.01 5.72 -11.61
C HIS A 304 12.42 4.88 -12.77
N GLY A 305 11.38 4.09 -12.48
CA GLY A 305 10.58 3.43 -13.53
C GLY A 305 11.09 2.05 -13.93
N TYR A 306 11.97 1.47 -13.11
CA TYR A 306 12.33 0.06 -13.17
C TYR A 306 11.65 -0.71 -12.05
N ALA A 307 11.41 -1.99 -12.27
CA ALA A 307 10.89 -2.92 -11.29
C ALA A 307 11.31 -4.34 -11.68
N ILE A 308 11.01 -5.32 -10.83
CA ILE A 308 11.10 -6.73 -11.21
C ILE A 308 9.72 -7.34 -11.43
N SER A 309 9.63 -8.27 -12.38
CA SER A 309 8.44 -9.08 -12.61
C SER A 309 8.79 -10.57 -12.55
N TYR A 310 7.83 -11.35 -12.05
CA TYR A 310 7.81 -12.80 -12.15
C TYR A 310 6.76 -13.30 -13.16
N ASP A 311 6.06 -12.42 -13.90
CA ASP A 311 4.89 -12.78 -14.71
C ASP A 311 5.15 -13.92 -15.68
N ARG A 312 6.31 -13.94 -16.37
CA ARG A 312 6.69 -15.07 -17.24
C ARG A 312 6.84 -16.37 -16.46
N ALA A 313 7.54 -16.33 -15.32
CA ALA A 313 7.74 -17.47 -14.45
C ALA A 313 6.45 -17.93 -13.72
N LEU A 314 5.43 -17.08 -13.62
CA LEU A 314 4.12 -17.44 -13.06
C LEU A 314 3.18 -18.01 -14.14
N ASN A 315 3.24 -17.51 -15.37
CA ASN A 315 2.36 -17.91 -16.46
C ASN A 315 2.83 -19.18 -17.20
N ASP A 316 4.15 -19.38 -17.37
CA ASP A 316 4.69 -20.50 -18.17
C ASP A 316 4.46 -21.89 -17.53
N PHE A 317 4.16 -21.97 -16.22
CA PHE A 317 3.92 -23.24 -15.52
C PHE A 317 2.45 -23.69 -15.51
N THR A 318 1.52 -22.90 -16.07
CA THR A 318 0.11 -23.30 -16.21
C THR A 318 -0.16 -24.15 -17.46
N GLY A 319 0.84 -24.32 -18.33
CA GLY A 319 0.73 -25.03 -19.61
C GLY A 319 1.40 -26.41 -19.69
N LEU A 320 1.78 -27.02 -18.57
CA LEU A 320 2.38 -28.37 -18.51
C LEU A 320 1.47 -29.39 -17.83
#